data_AF-E9Q2B7-F1
#
_entry.id   AF-E9Q2B7-F1
#
_cell.length_a   1.000
_cell.length_b   1.000
_cell.length_c   1.000
_cell.angle_alpha   90.00
_cell.angle_beta   90.00
_cell.angle_gamma   90.00
#
_symmetry.space_group_name_H-M   'P 1'
#
loop_
_entity.id
_entity.type
_entity.pdbx_description
1 polymer ?
#
loop_
_entity_poly.entity_id
_entity_poly.type
_entity_poly.pdbx_seq_one_letter_code
_entity_poly.pdbx_strand_id
1 'polypeptide(L)'
;MAHVALIPGLSRGSVGAVCTQAASWGLKASTLRHLTLASIIKSRRKTDHLERTASVLRREVMAAAKVCEITHESPSVKSLRLLVADKDFSFKAGQWVDFFIPGVSVVGGFSICSS
;
A
#
# COMPACT_ATOMS: atom_id res chain seq x y z
N MET A 1 -40.73 25.60 -41.72
CA MET A 1 -41.76 24.62 -42.09
C MET A 1 -42.30 24.00 -40.82
N ALA A 2 -43.63 23.98 -40.72
CA ALA A 2 -44.41 23.61 -39.56
C ALA A 2 -44.57 22.08 -39.40
N HIS A 3 -45.30 21.72 -38.34
CA HIS A 3 -45.93 20.43 -38.02
C HIS A 3 -45.11 19.49 -37.13
N VAL A 4 -45.41 19.39 -35.83
CA VAL A 4 -46.60 18.80 -35.15
C VAL A 4 -46.48 17.28 -35.02
N ALA A 5 -46.39 16.89 -33.74
CA ALA A 5 -46.83 15.69 -33.02
C ALA A 5 -47.36 14.47 -33.81
N LEU A 6 -47.00 13.27 -33.30
CA LEU A 6 -47.97 12.37 -32.63
C LEU A 6 -47.23 11.19 -31.93
N ILE A 7 -47.48 11.00 -30.64
CA ILE A 7 -47.39 9.69 -29.96
C ILE A 7 -48.78 9.05 -30.11
N PRO A 8 -48.89 7.78 -30.52
CA PRO A 8 -49.41 6.73 -29.61
C PRO A 8 -48.79 5.35 -29.95
N GLY A 9 -48.81 4.31 -29.13
CA GLY A 9 -49.62 3.99 -27.97
C GLY A 9 -49.50 2.48 -27.75
N LEU A 10 -49.96 2.06 -26.57
CA LEU A 10 -50.16 0.68 -26.12
C LEU A 10 -50.53 -0.33 -27.23
N SER A 11 -50.09 -1.58 -27.08
CA SER A 11 -51.02 -2.66 -26.72
C SER A 11 -50.34 -4.04 -26.60
N ARG A 12 -50.88 -4.85 -25.66
CA ARG A 12 -51.26 -6.28 -25.83
C ARG A 12 -50.10 -7.28 -25.98
N GLY A 13 -49.93 -8.33 -25.17
CA GLY A 13 -50.81 -9.08 -24.26
C GLY A 13 -50.46 -10.58 -24.41
N SER A 14 -50.84 -11.41 -23.41
CA SER A 14 -50.78 -12.90 -23.36
C SER A 14 -49.41 -13.49 -22.96
N VAL A 15 -49.18 -13.97 -21.72
CA VAL A 15 -49.68 -15.21 -21.09
C VAL A 15 -49.46 -16.46 -21.94
N GLY A 16 -48.53 -17.30 -21.51
CA GLY A 16 -48.23 -18.63 -22.04
C GLY A 16 -47.22 -19.35 -21.13
N ALA A 17 -47.59 -20.54 -20.68
CA ALA A 17 -47.06 -21.24 -19.51
C ALA A 17 -45.74 -22.02 -19.73
N VAL A 18 -44.97 -22.09 -18.65
CA VAL A 18 -44.23 -23.24 -18.08
C VAL A 18 -43.68 -24.31 -19.05
N CYS A 19 -42.36 -24.53 -18.98
CA CYS A 19 -41.82 -25.89 -18.86
C CYS A 19 -40.47 -25.86 -18.15
N THR A 20 -40.49 -26.21 -16.86
CA THR A 20 -39.32 -26.55 -16.05
C THR A 20 -38.70 -27.83 -16.60
N GLN A 21 -37.48 -27.75 -17.11
CA GLN A 21 -36.65 -28.93 -17.29
C GLN A 21 -35.44 -28.81 -16.36
N ALA A 22 -35.60 -29.39 -15.17
CA ALA A 22 -34.53 -29.58 -14.22
C ALA A 22 -33.57 -30.63 -14.79
N ALA A 23 -32.46 -30.17 -15.38
CA ALA A 23 -31.34 -31.05 -15.65
C ALA A 23 -30.67 -31.38 -14.30
N SER A 24 -30.99 -32.56 -13.76
CA SER A 24 -30.29 -33.13 -12.62
C SER A 24 -28.87 -33.51 -13.04
N TRP A 25 -27.97 -32.52 -13.02
CA TRP A 25 -26.55 -32.79 -13.15
C TRP A 25 -26.09 -33.43 -11.84
N GLY A 26 -26.00 -34.76 -11.85
CA GLY A 26 -25.41 -35.54 -10.78
C GLY A 26 -23.97 -35.09 -10.55
N LEU A 27 -23.79 -34.19 -9.59
CA LEU A 27 -22.47 -33.83 -9.07
C LEU A 27 -21.90 -35.09 -8.41
N LYS A 28 -20.99 -35.74 -9.13
CA LYS A 28 -20.17 -36.84 -8.63
C LYS A 28 -19.56 -36.40 -7.29
N ALA A 29 -19.80 -37.18 -6.26
CA ALA A 29 -19.15 -37.08 -4.97
C ALA A 29 -17.65 -37.34 -5.11
N SER A 30 -16.90 -36.31 -5.52
CA SER A 30 -15.42 -36.31 -5.53
C SER A 30 -14.84 -35.04 -4.90
N THR A 31 -15.69 -34.09 -4.50
CA THR A 31 -15.36 -33.04 -3.54
C THR A 31 -15.30 -33.66 -2.15
N LEU A 32 -14.11 -33.71 -1.53
CA LEU A 32 -13.86 -33.55 -0.06
C LEU A 32 -12.58 -34.22 0.47
N ARG A 33 -11.65 -34.70 -0.37
CA ARG A 33 -10.43 -35.38 0.16
C ARG A 33 -9.11 -34.65 -0.02
N HIS A 34 -9.10 -33.37 -0.42
CA HIS A 34 -7.83 -32.71 -0.74
C HIS A 34 -7.66 -31.28 -0.20
N LEU A 35 -8.33 -30.91 0.90
CA LEU A 35 -8.19 -29.57 1.50
C LEU A 35 -8.19 -29.59 3.04
N THR A 36 -7.51 -30.56 3.66
CA THR A 36 -7.33 -30.54 5.12
C THR A 36 -5.86 -30.72 5.49
N LEU A 37 -5.02 -29.84 4.95
CA LEU A 37 -3.76 -29.50 5.60
C LEU A 37 -3.75 -27.98 5.78
N ALA A 38 -4.41 -27.50 6.84
CA ALA A 38 -4.24 -26.13 7.28
C ALA A 38 -2.80 -25.97 7.74
N SER A 39 -1.92 -25.54 6.84
CA SER A 39 -0.57 -25.13 7.22
C SER A 39 -0.74 -23.91 8.12
N ILE A 40 -0.48 -24.06 9.41
CA ILE A 40 -0.29 -22.93 10.32
C ILE A 40 1.04 -22.30 9.89
N ILE A 41 1.01 -21.55 8.79
CA ILE A 41 2.11 -20.65 8.42
C ILE A 41 2.03 -19.53 9.44
N LYS A 42 2.79 -19.69 10.52
CA LYS A 42 3.05 -18.62 11.46
C LYS A 42 3.74 -17.52 10.64
N SER A 43 3.00 -16.48 10.26
CA SER A 43 3.62 -15.33 9.61
C SER A 43 4.73 -14.86 10.55
N ARG A 44 5.96 -14.77 10.06
CA ARG A 44 7.00 -14.12 10.86
C ARG A 44 6.47 -12.72 11.16
N ARG A 45 6.43 -12.33 12.43
CA ARG A 45 6.07 -10.96 12.83
C ARG A 45 6.85 -10.03 11.90
N LYS A 46 6.18 -9.09 11.22
CA LYS A 46 6.87 -8.04 10.45
C LYS A 46 7.77 -7.33 11.45
N THR A 47 9.08 -7.53 11.34
CA THR A 47 10.07 -6.79 12.10
C THR A 47 9.87 -5.32 11.79
N ASP A 48 9.98 -4.48 12.80
CA ASP A 48 9.84 -3.04 12.62
C ASP A 48 10.89 -2.54 11.60
N HIS A 49 10.59 -1.48 10.86
CA HIS A 49 11.51 -0.93 9.86
C HIS A 49 12.87 -0.55 10.50
N LEU A 50 12.81 -0.08 11.75
CA LEU A 50 13.98 0.22 12.56
C LEU A 50 14.83 -1.03 12.83
N GLU A 51 14.20 -2.14 13.25
CA GLU A 51 14.90 -3.41 13.49
C GLU A 51 15.55 -3.96 12.23
N ARG A 52 14.93 -3.74 11.06
CA ARG A 52 15.44 -4.23 9.77
C ARG A 52 16.72 -3.49 9.32
N THR A 53 16.88 -2.23 9.68
CA THR A 53 18.02 -1.39 9.26
C THR A 53 19.13 -1.29 10.31
N ALA A 54 18.84 -1.68 11.56
CA ALA A 54 19.77 -1.56 12.69
C ALA A 54 21.16 -2.18 12.43
N SER A 55 21.22 -3.32 11.73
CA SER A 55 22.45 -4.08 11.46
C SER A 55 23.17 -3.69 10.16
N VAL A 56 22.68 -2.69 9.42
CA VAL A 56 23.35 -2.26 8.18
C VAL A 56 24.63 -1.51 8.53
N LEU A 57 25.72 -1.89 7.87
CA LEU A 57 27.05 -1.32 8.06
C LEU A 57 27.03 0.16 7.64
N ARG A 58 27.39 1.05 8.57
CA ARG A 58 27.27 2.50 8.38
C ARG A 58 28.54 3.05 7.77
N ARG A 59 28.38 3.98 6.82
CA ARG A 59 29.50 4.81 6.36
C ARG A 59 29.89 5.72 7.54
N GLU A 60 31.16 5.73 7.90
CA GLU A 60 31.70 6.46 9.05
C GLU A 60 31.81 7.98 8.80
N VAL A 61 30.75 8.57 8.22
CA VAL A 61 30.65 10.00 7.95
C VAL A 61 29.51 10.53 8.80
N MET A 62 29.86 11.13 9.94
CA MET A 62 28.93 11.85 10.80
C MET A 62 29.03 13.33 10.50
N ALA A 63 28.04 13.88 9.80
CA ALA A 63 27.98 15.30 9.49
C ALA A 63 27.00 16.00 10.45
N ALA A 64 27.44 17.12 11.02
CA ALA A 64 26.54 18.00 11.75
C ALA A 64 25.59 18.71 10.76
N ALA A 65 24.31 18.74 11.09
CA ALA A 65 23.28 19.38 10.28
C ALA A 65 22.36 20.26 11.11
N LYS A 66 21.90 21.36 10.51
CA LYS A 66 20.90 22.24 11.11
C LYS A 66 19.56 22.02 10.43
N VAL A 67 18.49 21.89 11.21
CA VAL A 67 17.11 21.91 10.68
C VAL A 67 16.81 23.34 10.25
N CYS A 68 16.64 23.54 8.94
CA CYS A 68 16.32 24.84 8.36
C CYS A 68 14.82 25.03 8.17
N GLU A 69 14.09 23.96 7.90
CA GLU A 69 12.67 24.00 7.63
C GLU A 69 11.99 22.72 8.13
N ILE A 70 10.74 22.86 8.57
CA ILE A 70 9.87 21.76 8.94
C ILE A 70 8.54 21.96 8.23
N THR A 71 8.16 21.01 7.38
CA THR A 71 6.90 21.02 6.64
C THR A 71 6.00 19.90 7.14
N HIS A 72 4.72 20.18 7.35
CA HIS A 72 3.73 19.18 7.74
C HIS A 72 3.09 18.58 6.49
N GLU A 73 3.51 17.37 6.12
CA GLU A 73 2.93 16.63 5.00
C GLU A 73 1.57 16.04 5.37
N SER A 74 1.36 15.74 6.65
CA SER A 74 0.08 15.29 7.22
C SER A 74 0.02 15.60 8.73
N PRO A 75 -1.09 15.29 9.43
CA PRO A 75 -1.16 15.45 10.87
C PRO A 75 -0.09 14.67 11.66
N SER A 76 0.40 13.56 11.10
CA SER A 76 1.37 12.67 11.77
C SER A 76 2.75 12.61 11.10
N VAL A 77 2.92 13.21 9.91
CA VAL A 77 4.17 13.14 9.14
C VAL A 77 4.72 14.54 8.91
N LYS A 78 6.01 14.71 9.22
CA LYS A 78 6.76 15.93 8.98
C LYS A 78 7.94 15.65 8.05
N SER A 79 8.17 16.57 7.13
CA SER A 79 9.38 16.64 6.31
C SER A 79 10.35 17.65 6.92
N LEU A 80 11.64 17.31 6.95
CA LEU A 80 12.70 18.16 7.47
C LEU A 80 13.64 18.56 6.35
N ARG A 81 13.93 19.86 6.22
CA ARG A 81 15.04 20.33 5.39
C ARG A 81 16.26 20.55 6.25
N LEU A 82 17.34 19.86 5.92
CA LEU A 82 18.59 19.91 6.67
C LEU A 82 19.66 20.66 5.87
N LEU A 83 20.33 21.60 6.52
CA LEU A 83 21.54 22.21 6.01
C LEU A 83 22.74 21.49 6.62
N VAL A 84 23.55 20.88 5.76
CA VAL A 84 24.80 20.21 6.13
C VAL A 84 25.95 21.13 5.74
N ALA A 85 26.80 21.50 6.71
CA ALA A 85 27.94 22.39 6.46
C ALA A 85 29.15 21.67 5.85
N ASP A 86 29.18 20.34 6.01
CA ASP A 86 30.22 19.47 5.48
C ASP A 86 30.10 19.37 3.94
N LYS A 87 31.17 19.75 3.24
CA LYS A 87 31.23 19.75 1.77
C LYS A 87 31.48 18.37 1.18
N ASP A 88 32.01 17.45 1.99
CA ASP A 88 32.26 16.07 1.57
C ASP A 88 31.01 15.20 1.74
N PHE A 89 29.97 15.74 2.39
CA PHE A 89 28.67 15.10 2.48
C PHE A 89 28.00 15.06 1.11
N SER A 90 27.94 13.87 0.54
CA SER A 90 27.26 13.59 -0.72
C SER A 90 26.45 12.29 -0.61
N PHE A 91 25.34 12.25 -1.35
CA PHE A 91 24.47 11.09 -1.41
C PHE A 91 23.99 10.85 -2.85
N LYS A 92 23.52 9.63 -3.10
CA LYS A 92 22.85 9.23 -4.34
C LYS A 92 21.37 8.95 -4.05
N ALA A 93 20.53 9.12 -5.05
CA ALA A 93 19.12 8.75 -4.95
C ALA A 93 18.96 7.29 -4.47
N GLY A 94 17.98 7.05 -3.61
CA GLY A 94 17.74 5.75 -2.97
C GLY A 94 18.57 5.46 -1.73
N GLN A 95 19.50 6.35 -1.34
CA GLN A 95 20.17 6.28 -0.03
C GLN A 95 19.29 6.89 1.07
N TRP A 96 19.54 6.45 2.31
CA TRP A 96 18.93 6.96 3.52
C TRP A 96 20.02 7.49 4.47
N VAL A 97 19.60 8.31 5.42
CA VAL A 97 20.44 8.79 6.52
C VAL A 97 19.92 8.29 7.85
N ASP A 98 20.81 8.15 8.80
CA ASP A 98 20.50 7.80 10.16
C ASP A 98 20.61 9.05 11.04
N PHE A 99 19.66 9.28 11.95
CA PHE A 99 19.73 10.38 12.92
C PHE A 99 20.11 9.89 14.31
N PHE A 100 21.02 10.61 14.94
CA PHE A 100 21.25 10.51 16.38
C PHE A 100 20.22 11.38 17.10
N ILE A 101 19.15 10.76 17.58
CA ILE A 101 18.07 11.46 18.28
C ILE A 101 18.28 11.30 19.79
N PRO A 102 18.53 12.39 20.54
CA PRO A 102 18.67 12.32 21.98
C PRO A 102 17.46 11.66 22.65
N GLY A 103 17.70 10.70 23.54
CA GLY A 103 16.64 9.97 24.25
C GLY A 103 16.00 8.81 23.47
N VAL A 104 16.40 8.56 22.23
CA VAL A 104 15.96 7.39 21.45
C VAL A 104 17.14 6.42 21.34
N SER A 105 16.94 5.18 21.83
CA SER A 105 18.00 4.16 21.88
C SER A 105 18.24 3.43 20.56
N VAL A 106 17.34 3.56 19.58
CA VAL A 106 17.43 2.89 18.28
C VAL A 106 17.58 3.93 17.18
N VAL A 107 18.68 3.84 16.45
CA VAL A 107 18.94 4.66 15.27
C VAL A 107 18.15 4.07 14.10
N GLY A 108 17.25 4.87 13.53
CA GLY A 108 16.46 4.51 12.36
C GLY A 108 16.95 5.17 11.09
N GLY A 109 16.85 4.46 9.96
CA GLY A 109 17.09 5.02 8.63
C GLY A 109 15.90 5.82 8.10
N PHE A 110 16.17 7.02 7.62
CA PHE A 110 15.23 7.94 7.00
C PHE A 110 15.61 8.17 5.54
N SER A 111 14.69 7.86 4.62
CA SER A 111 14.90 8.07 3.19
C SER A 111 15.10 9.55 2.87
N ILE A 112 16.04 9.84 1.97
CA ILE A 112 16.25 11.20 1.48
C ILE A 112 15.22 11.49 0.39
N CYS A 113 14.46 12.58 0.57
CA CYS A 113 13.37 12.99 -0.34
C CYS A 113 13.78 14.11 -1.31
N SER A 114 15.07 14.47 -1.35
CA SER A 114 15.64 15.50 -2.21
C SER A 114 16.71 14.93 -3.14
N SER A 115 16.99 15.61 -4.24
CA SER A 115 18.08 15.31 -5.18
C SER A 115 19.23 16.29 -5.04
#